data_AF-A0A7G5DWV0-F1
#
_entry.id   AF-A0A7G5DWV0-F1
#
_cell.length_a   1.000
_cell.length_b   1.000
_cell.length_c   1.000
_cell.angle_alpha   90.00
_cell.angle_beta   90.00
_cell.angle_gamma   90.00
#
_symmetry.space_group_name_H-M   'P 1'
#
loop_
_entity.id
_entity.type
_entity.pdbx_description
1 polymer ?
#
loop_
_entity_poly.entity_id
_entity_poly.type
_entity_poly.pdbx_seq_one_letter_code
_entity_poly.pdbx_strand_id
1 'polypeptide(L)'
;MKSYQFRFNNRSKTSAILVWFFTVLLAITLTTTLFLVRPAHDLSSWLLLILFPFLLIAIYKLFKTASERQSTEIVTLNKDGFTSACFGSVLFSNISAINIPAREISLLGGENYDYYKKNDVDTPNIVISITTDRGDIFCWSLNEWGGFYNSKEDFSVCFDFLTALTDQLVQCCQSDESPKSYLKILDENGIWKRSNGY
;
A
#
# COMPACT_ATOMS: atom_id res chain seq x y z
N MET A 1 -20.04 -12.35 -6.63
CA MET A 1 -19.37 -11.07 -6.37
C MET A 1 -18.56 -11.23 -5.10
N LYS A 2 -17.24 -11.02 -5.16
CA LYS A 2 -16.35 -11.08 -3.99
C LYS A 2 -15.71 -9.71 -3.81
N SER A 3 -15.58 -9.25 -2.57
CA SER A 3 -15.01 -7.95 -2.25
C SER A 3 -13.74 -8.14 -1.44
N TYR A 4 -12.69 -7.42 -1.82
CA TYR A 4 -11.38 -7.44 -1.19
C TYR A 4 -11.07 -6.05 -0.66
N GLN A 5 -10.64 -5.99 0.61
CA GLN A 5 -10.37 -4.73 1.29
C GLN A 5 -8.88 -4.61 1.57
N PHE A 6 -8.25 -3.62 0.95
CA PHE A 6 -6.82 -3.36 1.07
C PHE A 6 -6.57 -2.17 1.97
N ARG A 7 -5.63 -2.32 2.91
CA ARG A 7 -5.20 -1.23 3.78
C ARG A 7 -3.80 -0.83 3.38
N PHE A 8 -3.65 0.41 2.94
CA PHE A 8 -2.37 0.93 2.50
C PHE A 8 -2.05 2.26 3.19
N ASN A 9 -0.76 2.55 3.31
CA ASN A 9 -0.30 3.81 3.87
C ASN A 9 -0.35 4.90 2.80
N ASN A 10 -1.13 5.96 3.03
CA ASN A 10 -1.21 7.07 2.10
C ASN A 10 0.00 8.00 2.29
N ARG A 11 0.95 7.93 1.34
CA ARG A 11 2.18 8.73 1.35
C ARG A 11 1.92 10.24 1.35
N SER A 12 0.79 10.71 0.81
CA SER A 12 0.44 12.14 0.84
C SER A 12 0.27 12.67 2.27
N LYS A 13 -0.08 11.80 3.23
CA LYS A 13 -0.24 12.16 4.64
C LYS A 13 1.07 12.11 5.42
N THR A 14 2.14 11.53 4.86
CA THR A 14 3.45 11.42 5.53
C THR A 14 4.09 12.79 5.78
N SER A 15 3.95 13.73 4.84
CA SER A 15 4.45 15.11 5.02
C SER A 15 3.75 15.81 6.18
N ALA A 16 2.42 15.66 6.28
CA ALA A 16 1.64 16.22 7.38
C ALA A 16 2.06 15.64 8.74
N ILE A 17 2.35 14.33 8.81
CA ILE A 17 2.86 13.68 10.04
C ILE A 17 4.22 14.27 10.43
N LEU A 18 5.15 14.43 9.48
CA LEU A 18 6.46 15.02 9.74
C LEU A 18 6.34 16.47 10.25
N VAL A 19 5.47 17.27 9.64
CA VAL A 19 5.21 18.65 10.11
C VAL A 19 4.75 18.67 11.56
N TRP A 20 3.78 17.81 11.91
CA TRP A 20 3.29 17.73 13.30
C TRP A 20 4.36 17.17 14.24
N PHE A 21 5.19 16.23 13.79
CA PHE A 21 6.28 15.68 14.58
C PHE A 21 7.30 16.76 14.96
N PHE A 22 7.78 17.54 13.99
CA PHE A 22 8.70 18.65 14.26
C PHE A 22 8.04 19.76 15.07
N THR A 23 6.74 20.01 14.88
CA THR A 23 5.97 20.97 15.69
C THR A 23 5.92 20.55 17.16
N VAL A 24 5.67 19.26 17.44
CA VAL A 24 5.71 18.72 18.80
C VAL A 24 7.12 18.83 19.40
N LEU A 25 8.16 18.48 18.63
CA LEU A 25 9.55 18.54 19.10
C LEU A 25 9.97 19.97 19.47
N LEU A 26 9.58 20.95 18.65
CA LEU A 26 9.77 22.36 18.93
C LEU A 26 8.99 22.81 20.18
N ALA A 27 7.72 22.41 20.30
CA ALA A 27 6.88 22.77 21.44
C ALA A 27 7.42 22.21 22.77
N ILE A 28 7.90 20.96 22.78
CA ILE A 28 8.55 20.35 23.94
C ILE A 28 9.83 21.12 24.28
N THR A 29 10.65 21.45 23.28
CA THR A 29 11.91 22.16 23.52
C THR A 29 11.67 23.53 24.12
N LEU A 30 10.71 24.30 23.59
CA LEU A 30 10.31 25.63 24.10
C LEU A 30 9.75 25.57 25.52
N THR A 31 8.82 24.64 25.79
CA THR A 31 8.25 24.46 27.14
C THR A 31 9.32 24.04 28.15
N THR A 32 10.22 23.14 27.77
CA THR A 32 11.31 22.67 28.66
C THR A 32 12.34 23.76 28.93
N THR A 33 12.69 24.58 27.94
CA THR A 33 13.61 25.71 28.14
C THR A 33 13.00 26.78 29.04
N LEU A 34 11.71 27.11 28.88
CA LEU A 34 11.01 28.03 29.78
C LEU A 34 10.90 27.51 31.22
N PHE A 35 10.86 26.19 31.40
CA PHE A 35 10.82 25.56 32.71
C PHE A 35 12.20 25.52 33.40
N LEU A 36 13.28 25.26 32.65
CA LEU A 36 14.65 25.15 33.16
C LEU A 36 15.34 26.52 33.31
N VAL A 37 15.14 27.42 32.35
CA VAL A 37 15.67 28.79 32.38
C VAL A 37 14.69 29.64 33.16
N ARG A 38 14.78 29.61 34.49
CA ARG A 38 13.93 30.38 35.40
C ARG A 38 14.06 31.88 35.07
N PRO A 39 13.05 32.55 34.46
CA PRO A 39 13.18 33.96 34.16
C PRO A 39 12.90 34.76 35.43
N ALA A 40 13.57 35.89 35.59
CA ALA A 40 13.42 36.77 36.73
C ALA A 40 12.03 37.46 36.86
N HIS A 41 11.01 37.09 36.06
CA HIS A 41 9.74 37.81 35.98
C HIS A 41 8.51 36.92 35.67
N ASP A 42 7.34 37.39 36.12
CA ASP A 42 5.99 36.81 36.00
C ASP A 42 5.54 36.41 34.58
N LEU A 43 6.20 36.91 33.54
CA LEU A 43 5.92 36.59 32.13
C LEU A 43 6.06 35.10 31.81
N SER A 44 6.94 34.37 32.50
CA SER A 44 7.17 32.93 32.24
C SER A 44 5.95 32.06 32.53
N SER A 45 5.26 32.34 33.63
CA SER A 45 4.13 31.53 34.09
C SER A 45 2.92 31.66 33.17
N TRP A 46 2.65 32.87 32.66
CA TRP A 46 1.58 33.12 31.69
C TRP A 46 1.87 32.48 30.32
N LEU A 47 3.14 32.53 29.88
CA LEU A 47 3.57 31.86 28.65
C LEU A 47 3.41 30.33 28.73
N LEU A 48 3.73 29.72 29.87
CA LEU A 48 3.53 28.28 30.10
C LEU A 48 2.05 27.88 30.03
N LEU A 49 1.16 28.69 30.61
CA LEU A 49 -0.30 28.46 30.56
C LEU A 49 -0.84 28.48 29.11
N ILE A 50 -0.19 29.23 28.22
CA ILE A 50 -0.55 29.28 26.80
C ILE A 50 0.13 28.13 26.03
N LEU A 51 1.41 27.88 26.26
CA LEU A 51 2.20 26.87 25.51
C LEU A 51 1.78 25.43 25.81
N PHE A 52 1.40 25.13 27.05
CA PHE A 52 0.97 23.78 27.44
C PHE A 52 -0.25 23.25 26.65
N PRO A 53 -1.37 23.99 26.52
CA PRO A 53 -2.49 23.53 25.68
C PRO A 53 -2.11 23.45 24.20
N PHE A 54 -1.23 24.31 23.69
CA PHE A 54 -0.72 24.17 22.32
C PHE A 54 0.07 22.89 22.12
N LEU A 55 0.90 22.49 23.10
CA LEU A 55 1.61 21.21 23.08
C LEU A 55 0.62 20.03 23.02
N LEU A 56 -0.43 20.05 23.84
CA LEU A 56 -1.46 19.00 23.83
C LEU A 56 -2.19 18.93 22.48
N ILE A 57 -2.52 20.07 21.88
CA ILE A 57 -3.14 20.15 20.54
C ILE A 57 -2.20 19.59 19.48
N ALA A 58 -0.91 19.94 19.52
CA ALA A 58 0.08 19.44 18.56
C ALA A 58 0.27 17.93 18.68
N ILE A 59 0.35 17.38 19.90
CA ILE A 59 0.42 15.94 20.14
C ILE A 59 -0.84 15.25 19.61
N TYR A 60 -2.03 15.77 19.95
CA TYR A 60 -3.29 15.23 19.44
C TYR A 60 -3.33 15.23 17.91
N LYS A 61 -2.93 16.33 17.26
CA LYS A 61 -2.87 16.44 15.80
C LYS A 61 -1.87 15.46 15.19
N LEU A 62 -0.71 15.26 15.81
CA LEU A 62 0.27 14.27 15.39
C LEU A 62 -0.33 12.85 15.41
N PHE A 63 -0.92 12.44 16.53
CA PHE A 63 -1.55 11.13 16.67
C PHE A 63 -2.73 10.94 15.71
N LYS A 64 -3.59 11.95 15.58
CA LYS A 64 -4.72 11.92 14.65
C LYS A 64 -4.26 11.75 13.21
N THR A 65 -3.28 12.55 12.77
CA THR A 65 -2.76 12.49 11.40
C THR A 65 -2.03 11.16 11.14
N ALA A 66 -1.33 10.63 12.15
CA ALA A 66 -0.68 9.32 12.08
C ALA A 66 -1.69 8.17 11.99
N SER A 67 -2.80 8.24 12.73
CA SER A 67 -3.89 7.25 12.67
C SER A 67 -4.61 7.30 11.33
N GLU A 68 -4.89 8.49 10.82
CA GLU A 68 -5.52 8.70 9.51
C GLU A 68 -4.58 8.41 8.32
N ARG A 69 -3.31 8.04 8.56
CA ARG A 69 -2.35 7.68 7.52
C ARG A 69 -2.82 6.49 6.69
N GLN A 70 -3.49 5.55 7.34
CA GLN A 70 -4.01 4.36 6.68
C GLN A 70 -5.24 4.74 5.84
N SER A 71 -5.18 4.40 4.56
CA SER A 71 -6.30 4.49 3.64
C SER A 71 -6.76 3.08 3.29
N THR A 72 -8.03 2.97 2.88
CA THR A 72 -8.62 1.70 2.51
C THR A 72 -9.10 1.77 1.08
N GLU A 73 -8.70 0.80 0.28
CA GLU A 73 -9.23 0.57 -1.07
C GLU A 73 -10.08 -0.70 -1.03
N ILE A 74 -11.26 -0.63 -1.65
CA ILE A 74 -12.13 -1.80 -1.81
C ILE A 74 -12.14 -2.13 -3.30
N VAL A 75 -11.74 -3.36 -3.62
CA VAL A 75 -11.84 -3.91 -4.97
C VAL A 75 -12.91 -4.98 -4.97
N THR A 76 -13.88 -4.81 -5.85
CA THR A 76 -14.99 -5.73 -6.03
C THR A 76 -14.82 -6.50 -7.33
N LEU A 77 -14.83 -7.82 -7.24
CA LEU A 77 -14.67 -8.73 -8.38
C LEU A 77 -16.04 -9.24 -8.83
N ASN A 78 -16.33 -9.02 -10.11
CA ASN A 78 -17.52 -9.46 -10.82
C ASN A 78 -17.14 -10.48 -11.91
N LYS A 79 -18.13 -11.05 -12.58
CA LYS A 79 -17.89 -12.02 -13.68
C LYS A 79 -17.20 -11.38 -14.88
N ASP A 80 -17.50 -10.11 -15.13
CA ASP A 80 -17.03 -9.41 -16.34
C ASP A 80 -15.73 -8.62 -16.09
N GLY A 81 -15.29 -8.47 -14.83
CA GLY A 81 -14.18 -7.60 -14.47
C GLY A 81 -14.08 -7.29 -12.97
N PHE A 82 -13.35 -6.23 -12.64
CA PHE A 82 -13.27 -5.69 -11.27
C PHE A 82 -13.60 -4.20 -11.22
N THR A 83 -14.05 -3.73 -10.07
CA THR A 83 -14.27 -2.30 -9.80
C THR A 83 -13.51 -1.90 -8.56
N SER A 84 -12.67 -0.88 -8.69
CA SER A 84 -11.91 -0.23 -7.63
C SER A 84 -12.39 1.20 -7.43
N ALA A 85 -12.41 1.66 -6.18
CA ALA A 85 -12.66 3.07 -5.87
C ALA A 85 -11.53 4.01 -6.38
N CYS A 86 -10.29 3.51 -6.45
CA CYS A 86 -9.13 4.27 -6.88
C CYS A 86 -8.98 4.28 -8.41
N PHE A 87 -9.32 3.17 -9.07
CA PHE A 87 -9.00 2.92 -10.47
C PHE A 87 -10.23 2.82 -11.40
N GLY A 88 -11.44 2.81 -10.83
CA GLY A 88 -12.67 2.65 -11.59
C GLY A 88 -12.97 1.19 -11.96
N SER A 89 -13.80 1.00 -12.99
CA SER A 89 -14.23 -0.32 -13.44
C SER A 89 -13.39 -0.80 -14.62
N VAL A 90 -12.90 -2.04 -14.54
CA VAL A 90 -12.01 -2.67 -15.51
C VAL A 90 -12.57 -4.03 -15.89
N LEU A 91 -12.89 -4.21 -17.17
CA LEU A 91 -13.35 -5.49 -17.71
C LEU A 91 -12.18 -6.44 -17.93
N PHE A 92 -12.37 -7.73 -17.68
CA PHE A 92 -11.36 -8.75 -17.96
C PHE A 92 -11.01 -8.78 -19.44
N SER A 93 -11.99 -8.58 -20.32
CA SER A 93 -11.79 -8.46 -21.77
C SER A 93 -10.87 -7.32 -22.17
N ASN A 94 -10.63 -6.34 -21.30
CA ASN A 94 -9.76 -5.20 -21.59
C ASN A 94 -8.37 -5.34 -20.97
N ILE A 95 -8.08 -6.41 -20.21
CA ILE A 95 -6.77 -6.58 -19.57
C ILE A 95 -5.79 -7.20 -20.57
N SER A 96 -4.72 -6.47 -20.88
CA SER A 96 -3.70 -6.84 -21.85
C SER A 96 -2.48 -7.49 -21.21
N ALA A 97 -2.13 -7.09 -19.99
CA ALA A 97 -1.00 -7.65 -19.26
C ALA A 97 -1.18 -7.56 -17.75
N ILE A 98 -0.56 -8.51 -17.04
CA ILE A 98 -0.36 -8.49 -15.59
C ILE A 98 1.13 -8.68 -15.33
N ASN A 99 1.67 -7.95 -14.39
CA ASN A 99 3.04 -8.12 -13.92
C ASN A 99 3.04 -8.13 -12.40
N ILE A 100 3.42 -9.27 -11.82
CA ILE A 100 3.59 -9.49 -10.40
C ILE A 100 5.05 -9.91 -10.18
N PRO A 101 5.82 -9.20 -9.34
CA PRO A 101 7.23 -9.55 -9.12
C PRO A 101 7.38 -10.98 -8.61
N ALA A 102 8.27 -11.78 -9.22
CA ALA A 102 8.50 -13.18 -8.87
C ALA A 102 8.79 -13.43 -7.38
N ARG A 103 9.34 -12.43 -6.67
CA ARG A 103 9.56 -12.45 -5.20
C ARG A 103 8.25 -12.59 -4.40
N GLU A 104 7.14 -12.06 -4.90
CA GLU A 104 5.84 -12.25 -4.26
C GLU A 104 5.31 -13.64 -4.56
N ILE A 105 5.47 -14.14 -5.79
CA ILE A 105 5.00 -15.49 -6.18
C ILE A 105 5.62 -16.60 -5.32
N SER A 106 6.89 -16.46 -4.92
CA SER A 106 7.52 -17.41 -3.97
C SER A 106 7.01 -17.30 -2.53
N LEU A 107 6.60 -16.11 -2.08
CA LEU A 107 5.89 -15.92 -0.81
C LEU A 107 4.44 -16.45 -0.86
N LEU A 108 3.92 -16.66 -2.07
CA LEU A 108 2.56 -17.09 -2.37
C LEU A 108 2.41 -18.61 -2.56
N GLY A 109 3.38 -19.39 -2.08
CA GLY A 109 3.32 -20.85 -2.08
C GLY A 109 3.86 -21.54 -3.33
N GLY A 110 4.62 -20.83 -4.18
CA GLY A 110 5.49 -21.47 -5.17
C GLY A 110 6.80 -21.92 -4.51
N GLU A 111 7.08 -23.23 -4.46
CA GLU A 111 8.41 -23.75 -4.06
C GLU A 111 9.51 -23.18 -5.00
N ASN A 112 10.74 -22.85 -4.61
CA ASN A 112 11.38 -22.73 -3.30
C ASN A 112 12.35 -21.52 -3.36
N TYR A 113 12.50 -20.85 -2.22
CA TYR A 113 13.36 -19.71 -1.95
C TYR A 113 14.84 -20.11 -2.08
N ASP A 114 15.55 -19.67 -3.13
CA ASP A 114 17.03 -19.72 -3.13
C ASP A 114 17.74 -18.69 -4.03
N TYR A 115 17.11 -17.56 -4.29
CA TYR A 115 17.83 -16.42 -4.88
C TYR A 115 17.47 -15.14 -4.13
N TYR A 116 18.50 -14.39 -3.76
CA TYR A 116 18.51 -13.13 -2.99
C TYR A 116 18.64 -13.28 -1.47
N LYS A 117 19.90 -13.52 -1.08
CA LYS A 117 20.50 -12.88 0.10
C LYS A 117 19.99 -11.43 0.22
N LYS A 118 19.31 -11.18 1.34
CA LYS A 118 18.88 -9.88 1.83
C LYS A 118 20.07 -8.92 1.90
N ASN A 119 20.31 -8.16 0.85
CA ASN A 119 21.18 -6.99 0.88
C ASN A 119 20.28 -5.76 0.81
N ASP A 120 20.27 -4.95 1.87
CA ASP A 120 19.43 -3.76 2.07
C ASP A 120 19.64 -2.64 1.01
N VAL A 121 20.51 -2.86 0.02
CA VAL A 121 20.94 -1.86 -0.97
C VAL A 121 20.12 -1.93 -2.27
N ASP A 122 19.53 -3.09 -2.60
CA ASP A 122 18.80 -3.32 -3.87
C ASP A 122 17.41 -3.92 -3.61
N THR A 123 16.58 -3.27 -2.80
CA THR A 123 15.15 -3.61 -2.78
C THR A 123 14.45 -2.81 -3.88
N PRO A 124 14.23 -3.37 -5.10
CA PRO A 124 13.41 -2.68 -6.07
C PRO A 124 12.03 -2.45 -5.44
N ASN A 125 11.48 -1.26 -5.63
CA ASN A 125 10.10 -0.97 -5.29
C ASN A 125 9.25 -2.07 -5.92
N ILE A 126 8.66 -2.92 -5.09
CA ILE A 126 7.89 -4.05 -5.57
C ILE A 126 6.58 -3.45 -6.11
N VAL A 127 6.27 -3.63 -7.39
CA VAL A 127 5.08 -3.04 -8.03
C VAL A 127 4.33 -4.13 -8.77
N ILE A 128 3.12 -4.43 -8.30
CA ILE A 128 2.14 -5.19 -9.05
C ILE A 128 1.49 -4.25 -10.05
N SER A 129 1.37 -4.65 -11.32
CA SER A 129 0.68 -3.85 -12.32
C SER A 129 -0.25 -4.65 -13.20
N ILE A 130 -1.36 -4.01 -13.57
CA ILE A 130 -2.35 -4.51 -14.53
C ILE A 130 -2.44 -3.47 -15.64
N THR A 131 -2.17 -3.88 -16.87
CA THR A 131 -2.26 -3.02 -18.05
C THR A 131 -3.51 -3.38 -18.82
N THR A 132 -4.22 -2.36 -19.32
CA THR A 132 -5.36 -2.55 -20.21
C THR A 132 -4.95 -2.45 -21.68
N ASP A 133 -5.79 -2.92 -22.59
CA ASP A 133 -5.62 -2.74 -24.05
C ASP A 133 -5.59 -1.26 -24.45
N ARG A 134 -6.15 -0.36 -23.63
CA ARG A 134 -6.12 1.10 -23.84
C ARG A 134 -4.81 1.75 -23.40
N GLY A 135 -3.90 0.99 -22.80
CA GLY A 135 -2.64 1.49 -22.24
C GLY A 135 -2.76 2.05 -20.83
N ASP A 136 -3.95 2.00 -20.20
CA ASP A 136 -4.08 2.36 -18.79
C ASP A 136 -3.35 1.33 -17.93
N ILE A 137 -2.46 1.80 -17.05
CA ILE A 137 -1.68 0.94 -16.15
C ILE A 137 -2.13 1.20 -14.72
N PHE A 138 -2.68 0.18 -14.08
CA PHE A 138 -3.02 0.17 -12.67
C PHE A 138 -1.84 -0.41 -11.91
N CYS A 139 -1.25 0.36 -11.00
CA CYS A 139 -0.07 -0.04 -10.24
C CYS A 139 -0.34 -0.03 -8.74
N TRP A 140 0.01 -1.12 -8.08
CA TRP A 140 0.08 -1.23 -6.63
C TRP A 140 1.53 -1.41 -6.19
N SER A 141 2.05 -0.44 -5.44
CA SER A 141 3.43 -0.47 -4.95
C SER A 141 3.49 -1.00 -3.52
N LEU A 142 4.56 -1.73 -3.22
CA LEU A 142 4.88 -2.40 -1.97
C LEU A 142 6.20 -1.85 -1.44
N ASN A 143 6.13 -0.63 -0.92
CA ASN A 143 7.23 0.00 -0.21
C ASN A 143 6.94 0.07 1.28
N GLU A 144 7.99 0.06 2.11
CA GLU A 144 7.94 0.14 3.59
C GLU A 144 7.11 1.32 4.13
N TRP A 145 6.81 2.32 3.29
CA TRP A 145 6.10 3.54 3.68
C TRP A 145 4.79 3.79 2.92
N GLY A 146 4.37 2.87 2.04
CA GLY A 146 3.22 3.04 1.15
C GLY A 146 2.66 1.75 0.53
N GLY A 147 3.00 0.59 1.10
CA GLY A 147 2.65 -0.72 0.58
C GLY A 147 1.16 -1.07 0.63
N PHE A 148 0.74 -1.89 -0.32
CA PHE A 148 -0.60 -2.50 -0.40
C PHE A 148 -0.90 -3.50 0.74
N TYR A 149 0.13 -4.08 1.35
CA TYR A 149 0.01 -4.85 2.59
C TYR A 149 0.94 -4.32 3.69
N ASN A 150 0.37 -4.04 4.87
CA ASN A 150 1.12 -3.62 6.06
C ASN A 150 1.25 -4.74 7.09
N SER A 151 0.54 -5.85 6.90
CA SER A 151 0.58 -7.05 7.74
C SER A 151 0.46 -8.34 6.92
N LYS A 152 0.64 -9.49 7.58
CA LYS A 152 0.45 -10.82 6.97
C LYS A 152 -0.99 -11.03 6.51
N GLU A 153 -1.96 -10.49 7.25
CA GLU A 153 -3.38 -10.55 6.91
C GLU A 153 -3.67 -9.75 5.64
N ASP A 154 -3.14 -8.51 5.54
CA ASP A 154 -3.28 -7.70 4.32
C ASP A 154 -2.65 -8.41 3.10
N PHE A 155 -1.53 -9.11 3.31
CA PHE A 155 -0.86 -9.91 2.28
C PHE A 155 -1.75 -11.07 1.80
N SER A 156 -2.36 -11.82 2.73
CA SER A 156 -3.29 -12.89 2.38
C SER A 156 -4.50 -12.38 1.59
N VAL A 157 -5.06 -11.22 1.95
CA VAL A 157 -6.17 -10.62 1.19
C VAL A 157 -5.74 -10.22 -0.23
N CYS A 158 -4.53 -9.67 -0.38
CA CYS A 158 -3.93 -9.39 -1.70
C CYS A 158 -3.77 -10.66 -2.52
N PHE A 159 -3.30 -11.74 -1.88
CA PHE A 159 -3.14 -13.00 -2.57
C PHE A 159 -4.45 -13.62 -3.04
N ASP A 160 -5.47 -13.62 -2.17
CA ASP A 160 -6.77 -14.18 -2.49
C ASP A 160 -7.44 -13.41 -3.64
N PHE A 161 -7.17 -12.10 -3.72
CA PHE A 161 -7.60 -11.27 -4.84
C PHE A 161 -6.86 -11.64 -6.13
N LEU A 162 -5.52 -11.68 -6.11
CA LEU A 162 -4.72 -12.00 -7.29
C LEU A 162 -5.05 -13.40 -7.83
N THR A 163 -5.23 -14.38 -6.93
CA THR A 163 -5.65 -15.74 -7.30
C THR A 163 -6.99 -15.71 -8.00
N ALA A 164 -8.00 -15.06 -7.40
CA ALA A 164 -9.33 -14.96 -8.00
C ALA A 164 -9.33 -14.19 -9.34
N LEU A 165 -8.50 -13.15 -9.46
CA LEU A 165 -8.30 -12.39 -10.69
C LEU A 165 -7.73 -13.29 -11.79
N THR A 166 -6.65 -14.02 -11.51
CA THR A 166 -6.02 -14.91 -12.48
C THR A 166 -6.93 -16.07 -12.87
N ASP A 167 -7.69 -16.63 -11.92
CA ASP A 167 -8.65 -17.71 -12.18
C ASP A 167 -9.77 -17.25 -13.13
N GLN A 168 -10.32 -16.05 -12.91
CA GLN A 168 -11.33 -15.48 -13.80
C GLN A 168 -10.76 -15.16 -15.19
N LEU A 169 -9.51 -14.66 -15.27
CA LEU A 169 -8.86 -14.39 -16.55
C LEU A 169 -8.58 -15.66 -17.35
N VAL A 170 -8.19 -16.76 -16.70
CA VAL A 170 -8.07 -18.08 -17.35
C VAL A 170 -9.42 -18.49 -17.93
N GLN A 171 -10.51 -18.40 -17.16
CA GLN A 171 -11.86 -18.72 -17.65
C GLN A 171 -12.29 -17.85 -18.84
N CYS A 172 -11.88 -16.58 -18.89
CA CYS A 172 -12.21 -15.68 -19.99
C CYS A 172 -11.33 -15.88 -21.23
N CYS A 173 -10.07 -16.31 -21.06
CA CYS A 173 -9.06 -16.33 -22.13
C CYS A 173 -8.74 -17.74 -22.66
N GLN A 174 -9.03 -18.82 -21.92
CA GLN A 174 -8.71 -20.20 -22.31
C GLN A 174 -9.91 -21.12 -22.02
N SER A 175 -10.41 -21.83 -23.04
CA SER A 175 -11.61 -22.67 -22.87
C SER A 175 -11.37 -24.15 -22.58
N ASP A 176 -10.14 -24.66 -22.44
CA ASP A 176 -9.96 -26.13 -22.33
C ASP A 176 -8.77 -26.67 -21.51
N GLU A 177 -7.88 -25.86 -20.93
CA GLU A 177 -6.77 -26.41 -20.14
C GLU A 177 -7.07 -26.46 -18.63
N SER A 178 -7.12 -27.69 -18.10
CA SER A 178 -7.28 -27.94 -16.68
C SER A 178 -6.11 -27.33 -15.89
N PRO A 179 -6.39 -26.53 -14.86
CA PRO A 179 -5.34 -25.78 -14.19
C PRO A 179 -4.57 -26.70 -13.19
N LYS A 180 -3.24 -26.93 -13.37
CA LYS A 180 -2.26 -27.61 -12.46
C LYS A 180 -1.62 -26.94 -11.16
N SER A 181 -1.31 -25.62 -11.00
CA SER A 181 -0.93 -24.86 -9.75
C SER A 181 -1.54 -23.42 -9.48
N TYR A 182 -1.17 -22.67 -8.43
CA TYR A 182 -1.66 -21.29 -8.15
C TYR A 182 -1.15 -20.25 -9.19
N LEU A 183 -1.93 -19.20 -9.51
CA LEU A 183 -1.56 -18.07 -10.40
C LEU A 183 -1.12 -18.41 -11.85
N LYS A 184 -1.59 -19.53 -12.42
CA LYS A 184 -1.18 -20.12 -13.72
C LYS A 184 -1.07 -19.25 -14.95
N ILE A 185 -1.75 -18.12 -14.98
CA ILE A 185 -1.72 -17.26 -16.15
C ILE A 185 -0.36 -16.56 -16.28
N LEU A 186 0.36 -16.44 -15.16
CA LEU A 186 1.67 -15.82 -15.08
C LEU A 186 2.76 -16.81 -15.51
N ASP A 187 3.77 -16.30 -16.22
CA ASP A 187 5.00 -17.02 -16.53
C ASP A 187 5.91 -17.16 -15.28
N GLU A 188 7.06 -17.80 -15.46
CA GLU A 188 8.09 -17.98 -14.42
C GLU A 188 8.63 -16.66 -13.84
N ASN A 189 8.46 -15.55 -14.56
CA ASN A 189 8.86 -14.21 -14.13
C ASN A 189 7.71 -13.45 -13.47
N GLY A 190 6.53 -14.04 -13.38
CA GLY A 190 5.32 -13.43 -12.84
C GLY A 190 4.61 -12.48 -13.80
N ILE A 191 4.86 -12.64 -15.11
CA ILE A 191 4.30 -11.80 -16.16
C ILE A 191 3.26 -12.61 -16.93
N TRP A 192 2.09 -12.00 -17.15
CA TRP A 192 1.15 -12.45 -18.16
C TRP A 192 0.96 -11.36 -19.20
N LYS A 193 0.89 -11.77 -20.46
CA LYS A 193 0.44 -10.93 -21.57
C LYS A 193 -0.59 -11.70 -22.34
N ARG A 194 -1.69 -11.04 -22.71
CA ARG A 194 -2.66 -11.59 -23.63
C ARG A 194 -1.95 -11.88 -24.95
N SER A 195 -2.04 -13.12 -25.43
CA SER A 195 -1.58 -13.43 -26.79
C SER A 195 -2.51 -12.72 -27.76
N ASN A 196 -2.07 -11.58 -28.28
CA ASN A 196 -2.68 -11.05 -29.49
C ASN A 196 -2.41 -12.09 -30.57
N GLY A 197 -3.44 -12.86 -30.94
CA GLY A 197 -3.38 -13.74 -32.08
C GLY A 197 -3.01 -12.90 -33.30
N TYR A 198 -1.77 -13.07 -33.74
CA TYR A 198 -1.30 -12.76 -35.08
C TYR A 198 -0.45 -13.93 -35.54
#